data_AF-A0A0G0ZFL7-F1
#
_entry.id   AF-A0A0G0ZFL7-F1
#
_cell.length_a   1.000
_cell.length_b   1.000
_cell.length_c   1.000
_cell.angle_alpha   90.00
_cell.angle_beta   90.00
_cell.angle_gamma   90.00
#
_symmetry.space_group_name_H-M   'P 1'
#
loop_
_entity.id
_entity.type
_entity.pdbx_description
1 polymer ?
#
loop_
_entity_poly.entity_id
_entity_poly.type
_entity_poly.pdbx_seq_one_letter_code
_entity_poly.pdbx_strand_id
1 'polypeptide(L)'
;MIKFSVLLFSLGLLSAIKLLSPSLALAQTCTVATVDKTLVKANETIRFDATSSSTADGFYFEIRNMGNPDGSGGYKKVCVKSGGDINTPSADCPVGTYPLMFKDNNTTPRTTGSRTLLAGSELFSLRDYGIYPINGSSLQLIQIVAYVQNGSGPLSPINPNCTVQSELYRPAVCSSASISGNILTPTQPLLITINGTPPAGTTITSFTLGFYNEDNLYPPPPVSNAKPIYYNGQHYIITVPNPNPSTNNSYTFTVNYNDLNRPDENWNYQYPINISTGGYFTLSDSGFSRPEAQCGTTFTLQAGNVPTPTTPAAGPTPTIPPPAWHSPDGQICNDNNYIVYYTGTDCTNTNPADKSYSVKDFTPQGQCSDNGTGKCFRVA
;
A
#
# COMPACT_ATOMS: atom_id res chain seq x y z
N MET A 1 59.26 -48.67 68.96
CA MET A 1 58.11 -49.15 69.75
C MET A 1 56.86 -49.14 68.86
N ILE A 2 56.26 -50.32 68.67
CA ILE A 2 54.79 -50.61 68.59
C ILE A 2 54.00 -49.89 67.45
N LYS A 3 53.83 -50.56 66.29
CA LYS A 3 52.63 -51.30 65.75
C LYS A 3 51.49 -50.38 65.22
N PHE A 4 51.18 -50.34 63.92
CA PHE A 4 50.44 -51.27 63.02
C PHE A 4 48.92 -50.96 62.90
N SER A 5 48.44 -50.99 61.64
CA SER A 5 47.07 -51.28 61.14
C SER A 5 46.13 -50.16 60.67
N VAL A 6 46.17 -49.90 59.35
CA VAL A 6 45.11 -50.14 58.31
C VAL A 6 43.65 -49.74 58.62
N LEU A 7 43.04 -48.91 57.75
CA LEU A 7 41.82 -49.26 57.00
C LEU A 7 41.57 -48.37 55.76
N LEU A 8 41.26 -49.04 54.64
CA LEU A 8 40.78 -48.52 53.36
C LEU A 8 39.32 -48.01 53.44
N PHE A 9 38.87 -47.42 52.32
CA PHE A 9 37.52 -46.94 51.89
C PHE A 9 37.40 -45.41 51.97
N SER A 10 37.08 -44.67 50.90
CA SER A 10 36.28 -44.99 49.71
C SER A 10 36.64 -44.07 48.53
N LEU A 11 36.69 -44.66 47.33
CA LEU A 11 36.45 -44.00 46.05
C LEU A 11 35.10 -43.27 46.09
N GLY A 12 35.06 -42.01 45.64
CA GLY A 12 33.80 -41.37 45.27
C GLY A 12 33.89 -39.84 45.24
N LEU A 13 33.63 -39.28 44.05
CA LEU A 13 33.49 -37.85 43.72
C LEU A 13 34.77 -37.07 43.42
N LEU A 14 35.40 -37.41 42.30
CA LEU A 14 35.77 -36.37 41.33
C LEU A 14 34.47 -35.80 40.76
N SER A 15 33.93 -34.79 41.44
CA SER A 15 32.93 -33.89 40.87
C SER A 15 33.58 -33.17 39.70
N ALA A 16 33.34 -33.67 38.49
CA ALA A 16 33.59 -32.93 37.27
C ALA A 16 32.80 -31.62 37.36
N ILE A 17 33.47 -30.54 37.76
CA ILE A 17 33.01 -29.19 37.46
C ILE A 17 33.13 -29.07 35.93
N LYS A 18 32.12 -29.56 35.22
CA LYS A 18 31.77 -29.06 33.90
C LYS A 18 31.39 -27.61 34.14
N LEU A 19 32.38 -26.72 34.07
CA LEU A 19 32.14 -25.36 33.65
C LEU A 19 31.46 -25.48 32.28
N LEU A 20 30.13 -25.45 32.30
CA LEU A 20 29.32 -25.09 31.16
C LEU A 20 29.71 -23.64 30.84
N SER A 21 30.80 -23.48 30.09
CA SER A 21 30.91 -22.34 29.22
C SER A 21 29.60 -22.33 28.42
N PRO A 22 28.77 -21.28 28.45
CA PRO A 22 27.77 -21.15 27.42
C PRO A 22 28.60 -21.19 26.13
N SER A 23 28.44 -22.25 25.35
CA SER A 23 28.90 -22.25 23.98
C SER A 23 28.48 -20.90 23.43
N LEU A 24 29.44 -20.05 23.06
CA LEU A 24 29.15 -18.95 22.16
C LEU A 24 28.53 -19.64 20.95
N ALA A 25 27.20 -19.75 20.93
CA ALA A 25 26.47 -20.02 19.73
C ALA A 25 26.93 -18.89 18.82
N LEU A 26 27.82 -19.20 17.86
CA LEU A 26 28.22 -18.26 16.84
C LEU A 26 26.91 -17.68 16.33
N ALA A 27 26.72 -16.38 16.58
CA ALA A 27 25.49 -15.70 16.17
C ALA A 27 25.34 -15.99 14.69
N GLN A 28 24.32 -16.75 14.34
CA GLN A 28 24.13 -17.16 12.97
C GLN A 28 23.95 -15.90 12.15
N THR A 29 24.74 -15.76 11.10
CA THR A 29 24.70 -14.56 10.28
C THR A 29 24.18 -14.92 8.90
N CYS A 30 23.36 -14.04 8.36
CA CYS A 30 23.22 -14.00 6.93
C CYS A 30 24.58 -13.57 6.36
N THR A 31 25.04 -14.29 5.33
CA THR A 31 26.33 -14.07 4.69
C THR A 31 26.20 -13.38 3.34
N VAL A 32 25.15 -13.73 2.56
CA VAL A 32 24.86 -13.17 1.25
C VAL A 32 23.34 -13.14 1.05
N ALA A 33 22.83 -12.08 0.42
CA ALA A 33 21.51 -12.07 -0.20
C ALA A 33 21.60 -11.76 -1.69
N THR A 34 20.66 -12.30 -2.48
CA THR A 34 20.53 -12.01 -3.91
C THR A 34 19.08 -11.71 -4.28
N VAL A 35 18.91 -10.98 -5.37
CA VAL A 35 17.62 -10.78 -6.02
C VAL A 35 17.78 -11.17 -7.49
N ASP A 36 16.80 -11.89 -8.03
CA ASP A 36 16.84 -12.32 -9.43
C ASP A 36 16.66 -11.14 -10.40
N LYS A 37 15.96 -10.09 -9.96
CA LYS A 37 15.68 -8.87 -10.74
C LYS A 37 15.90 -7.60 -9.92
N THR A 38 16.88 -6.81 -10.35
CA THR A 38 17.09 -5.45 -9.83
C THR A 38 16.08 -4.44 -10.39
N LEU A 39 15.41 -4.77 -11.50
CA LEU A 39 14.36 -3.99 -12.13
C LEU A 39 13.23 -4.94 -12.53
N VAL A 40 12.02 -4.71 -12.00
CA VAL A 40 10.89 -5.66 -12.14
C VAL A 40 9.60 -4.95 -12.53
N LYS A 41 8.77 -5.60 -13.35
CA LYS A 41 7.45 -5.06 -13.73
C LYS A 41 6.37 -5.50 -12.76
N ALA A 42 5.29 -4.73 -12.66
CA ALA A 42 4.23 -4.99 -11.68
C ALA A 42 3.55 -6.37 -11.82
N ASN A 43 3.49 -6.93 -13.02
CA ASN A 43 2.90 -8.26 -13.28
C ASN A 43 3.92 -9.40 -13.22
N GLU A 44 5.19 -9.11 -12.98
CA GLU A 44 6.23 -10.12 -12.87
C GLU A 44 6.38 -10.60 -11.42
N THR A 45 6.99 -11.77 -11.27
CA THR A 45 7.50 -12.22 -9.99
C THR A 45 8.91 -11.73 -9.75
N ILE A 46 9.26 -11.59 -8.47
CA ILE A 46 10.60 -11.32 -7.98
C ILE A 46 10.96 -12.36 -6.92
N ARG A 47 12.20 -12.83 -6.93
CA ARG A 47 12.73 -13.81 -5.98
C ARG A 47 13.89 -13.22 -5.20
N PHE A 48 13.79 -13.35 -3.89
CA PHE A 48 14.86 -13.08 -2.94
C PHE A 48 15.47 -14.40 -2.49
N ASP A 49 16.78 -14.44 -2.36
CA ASP A 49 17.49 -15.55 -1.75
C ASP A 49 18.45 -15.03 -0.68
N ALA A 50 18.66 -15.83 0.37
CA ALA A 50 19.58 -15.54 1.46
C ALA A 50 20.36 -16.80 1.85
N THR A 51 21.66 -16.63 2.09
CA THR A 51 22.57 -17.70 2.52
C THR A 51 23.05 -17.46 3.95
N SER A 52 22.91 -18.44 4.82
CA SER A 52 23.37 -18.40 6.21
C SER A 52 24.75 -19.05 6.38
N SER A 53 25.50 -18.60 7.38
CA SER A 53 26.82 -19.16 7.74
C SER A 53 26.77 -20.60 8.28
N SER A 54 25.58 -21.07 8.66
CA SER A 54 25.28 -22.40 9.19
C SER A 54 23.81 -22.74 8.93
N THR A 55 23.34 -23.95 9.25
CA THR A 55 21.93 -24.35 9.02
C THR A 55 20.94 -23.52 9.85
N ALA A 56 19.98 -22.88 9.20
CA ALA A 56 18.86 -22.09 9.75
C ALA A 56 17.52 -22.71 9.33
N ASP A 57 16.49 -22.54 10.14
CA ASP A 57 15.10 -22.94 9.82
C ASP A 57 14.18 -21.73 9.54
N GLY A 58 14.68 -20.51 9.74
CA GLY A 58 13.99 -19.27 9.40
C GLY A 58 14.84 -18.36 8.50
N PHE A 59 14.27 -17.96 7.37
CA PHE A 59 14.81 -16.94 6.47
C PHE A 59 13.74 -15.85 6.28
N TYR A 60 14.11 -14.60 6.52
CA TYR A 60 13.20 -13.46 6.52
C TYR A 60 13.72 -12.36 5.61
N PHE A 61 12.81 -11.63 4.98
CA PHE A 61 13.10 -10.57 4.03
C PHE A 61 12.29 -9.32 4.42
N GLU A 62 12.93 -8.37 5.08
CA GLU A 62 12.33 -7.07 5.47
C GLU A 62 12.46 -6.08 4.32
N ILE A 63 11.38 -5.38 4.02
CA ILE A 63 11.35 -4.36 2.97
C ILE A 63 11.53 -2.98 3.59
N ARG A 64 12.46 -2.20 3.03
CA ARG A 64 12.73 -0.81 3.41
C ARG A 64 12.49 0.11 2.23
N ASN A 65 11.94 1.28 2.52
CA ASN A 65 11.62 2.29 1.53
C ASN A 65 12.83 3.19 1.30
N MET A 66 13.50 3.04 0.15
CA MET A 66 14.69 3.83 -0.16
C MET A 66 14.38 5.32 -0.39
N GLY A 67 13.12 5.67 -0.63
CA GLY A 67 12.65 7.06 -0.67
C GLY A 67 12.40 7.67 0.71
N ASN A 68 12.58 6.91 1.80
CA ASN A 68 12.32 7.34 3.18
C ASN A 68 13.56 7.10 4.07
N PRO A 69 14.55 8.02 4.05
CA PRO A 69 15.77 7.88 4.84
C PRO A 69 15.49 7.94 6.35
N ASP A 70 16.28 7.20 7.14
CA ASP A 70 16.15 7.17 8.60
C ASP A 70 16.98 8.25 9.33
N GLY A 71 17.77 9.04 8.59
CA GLY A 71 18.64 10.09 9.14
C GLY A 71 20.01 9.60 9.64
N SER A 72 20.24 8.28 9.65
CA SER A 72 21.50 7.63 10.05
C SER A 72 22.29 7.04 8.86
N GLY A 73 21.88 7.36 7.64
CA GLY A 73 22.43 6.80 6.40
C GLY A 73 21.75 5.50 5.97
N GLY A 74 20.71 5.06 6.67
CA GLY A 74 19.85 3.94 6.29
C GLY A 74 18.47 4.39 5.79
N TYR A 75 17.58 3.41 5.69
CA TYR A 75 16.22 3.57 5.18
C TYR A 75 15.22 3.02 6.18
N LYS A 76 14.07 3.69 6.29
CA LYS A 76 12.98 3.24 7.16
C LYS A 76 12.30 2.00 6.58
N LYS A 77 11.77 1.17 7.48
CA LYS A 77 10.95 0.00 7.14
C LYS A 77 9.67 0.47 6.47
N VAL A 78 9.21 -0.30 5.48
CA VAL A 78 7.87 -0.13 4.93
C VAL A 78 6.87 -0.58 5.98
N CYS A 79 5.89 0.25 6.32
CA CYS A 79 4.85 -0.12 7.29
C CYS A 79 3.51 -0.33 6.59
N VAL A 80 2.87 -1.48 6.83
CA VAL A 80 1.60 -1.86 6.18
C VAL A 80 0.54 -2.22 7.21
N LYS A 81 -0.75 -2.09 6.83
CA LYS A 81 -1.89 -2.61 7.60
C LYS A 81 -2.20 -4.08 7.28
N SER A 82 -1.86 -4.50 6.05
CA SER A 82 -2.15 -5.81 5.45
C SER A 82 -1.05 -6.13 4.43
N GLY A 83 -0.49 -7.33 4.48
CA GLY A 83 0.54 -7.82 3.55
C GLY A 83 1.73 -8.44 4.27
N GLY A 84 2.64 -9.08 3.55
CA GLY A 84 3.74 -9.82 4.17
C GLY A 84 3.29 -11.14 4.82
N ASP A 85 4.27 -11.89 5.34
CA ASP A 85 4.04 -13.15 6.05
C ASP A 85 4.09 -12.96 7.58
N ILE A 86 4.59 -11.81 8.05
CA ILE A 86 4.82 -11.50 9.47
C ILE A 86 4.12 -10.20 9.85
N ASN A 87 3.14 -10.30 10.76
CA ASN A 87 2.32 -9.18 11.20
C ASN A 87 2.60 -8.81 12.66
N THR A 88 3.88 -8.69 13.02
CA THR A 88 4.30 -8.34 14.38
C THR A 88 4.41 -6.82 14.53
N PRO A 89 3.68 -6.20 15.48
CA PRO A 89 3.83 -4.77 15.75
C PRO A 89 5.28 -4.40 16.10
N SER A 90 5.76 -3.29 15.58
CA SER A 90 7.09 -2.73 15.88
C SER A 90 6.96 -1.25 16.25
N ALA A 91 7.82 -0.78 17.17
CA ALA A 91 7.96 0.64 17.46
C ALA A 91 8.48 1.45 16.25
N ASP A 92 9.06 0.77 15.25
CA ASP A 92 9.51 1.39 14.00
C ASP A 92 8.33 1.79 13.08
N CYS A 93 7.12 1.30 13.36
CA CYS A 93 5.93 1.54 12.59
C CYS A 93 4.82 2.23 13.41
N PRO A 94 3.99 3.08 12.80
CA PRO A 94 2.83 3.67 13.46
C PRO A 94 1.89 2.62 14.06
N VAL A 95 1.20 2.98 15.15
CA VAL A 95 0.22 2.11 15.80
C VAL A 95 -0.83 1.63 14.79
N GLY A 96 -1.11 0.32 14.81
CA GLY A 96 -2.04 -0.33 13.87
C GLY A 96 -1.40 -0.71 12.52
N THR A 97 -0.09 -0.58 12.39
CA THR A 97 0.70 -1.04 11.23
C THR A 97 1.90 -1.86 11.69
N TYR A 98 2.50 -2.60 10.76
CA TYR A 98 3.66 -3.47 11.04
C TYR A 98 4.64 -3.44 9.87
N PRO A 99 5.91 -3.79 10.09
CA PRO A 99 6.91 -3.85 9.03
C PRO A 99 6.50 -4.86 7.94
N LEU A 100 6.64 -4.48 6.68
CA LEU A 100 6.47 -5.40 5.56
C LEU A 100 7.64 -6.39 5.57
N MET A 101 7.34 -7.64 5.92
CA MET A 101 8.33 -8.69 6.05
C MET A 101 7.79 -10.02 5.55
N PHE A 102 8.59 -10.70 4.75
CA PHE A 102 8.28 -12.02 4.21
C PHE A 102 9.14 -13.09 4.85
N LYS A 103 8.63 -14.31 4.91
CA LYS A 103 9.32 -15.47 5.46
C LYS A 103 9.34 -16.57 4.41
N ASP A 104 10.47 -17.24 4.27
CA ASP A 104 10.51 -18.48 3.50
C ASP A 104 9.57 -19.53 4.12
N ASN A 105 8.67 -20.08 3.31
CA ASN A 105 7.67 -21.05 3.73
C ASN A 105 8.29 -22.38 4.18
N ASN A 106 9.49 -22.72 3.72
CA ASN A 106 10.15 -23.95 4.13
C ASN A 106 10.84 -23.74 5.49
N THR A 107 10.48 -24.56 6.47
CA THR A 107 11.02 -24.51 7.84
C THR A 107 12.06 -25.60 8.11
N THR A 108 12.46 -26.37 7.10
CA THR A 108 13.49 -27.40 7.24
C THR A 108 14.87 -26.75 7.42
N PRO A 109 15.68 -27.14 8.43
CA PRO A 109 17.03 -26.60 8.61
C PRO A 109 17.90 -26.73 7.35
N ARG A 110 18.43 -25.61 6.86
CA ARG A 110 19.25 -25.52 5.63
C ARG A 110 20.11 -24.25 5.62
N THR A 111 21.02 -24.13 4.65
CA THR A 111 21.90 -22.97 4.55
C THR A 111 21.39 -21.87 3.60
N THR A 112 20.32 -22.14 2.86
CA THR A 112 19.75 -21.19 1.88
C THR A 112 18.25 -21.13 1.99
N GLY A 113 17.69 -19.93 2.02
CA GLY A 113 16.24 -19.71 1.94
C GLY A 113 15.90 -18.72 0.84
N SER A 114 14.64 -18.76 0.41
CA SER A 114 14.13 -17.97 -0.69
C SER A 114 12.68 -17.56 -0.48
N ARG A 115 12.29 -16.42 -1.05
CA ARG A 115 10.88 -16.04 -1.18
C ARG A 115 10.64 -15.49 -2.58
N THR A 116 9.60 -16.00 -3.24
CA THR A 116 9.09 -15.46 -4.51
C THR A 116 7.77 -14.75 -4.27
N LEU A 117 7.61 -13.56 -4.85
CA LEU A 117 6.47 -12.66 -4.69
C LEU A 117 6.02 -12.11 -6.04
N LEU A 118 4.73 -11.77 -6.17
CA LEU A 118 4.20 -10.90 -7.22
C LEU A 118 4.56 -9.45 -6.94
N ALA A 119 5.37 -8.84 -7.82
CA ALA A 119 5.96 -7.53 -7.58
C ALA A 119 4.90 -6.44 -7.38
N GLY A 120 3.83 -6.40 -8.19
CA GLY A 120 2.77 -5.41 -8.06
C GLY A 120 2.01 -5.57 -6.75
N SER A 121 1.26 -6.66 -6.59
CA SER A 121 0.30 -6.82 -5.49
C SER A 121 0.93 -7.00 -4.11
N GLU A 122 2.12 -7.61 -4.02
CA GLU A 122 2.74 -7.94 -2.73
C GLU A 122 3.84 -6.95 -2.32
N LEU A 123 4.37 -6.13 -3.24
CA LEU A 123 5.45 -5.18 -2.92
C LEU A 123 5.06 -3.75 -3.32
N PHE A 124 5.03 -3.46 -4.62
CA PHE A 124 5.07 -2.08 -5.10
C PHE A 124 3.72 -1.37 -5.04
N SER A 125 2.59 -2.08 -5.07
CA SER A 125 1.25 -1.50 -4.88
C SER A 125 0.87 -1.29 -3.42
N LEU A 126 1.69 -1.75 -2.47
CA LEU A 126 1.41 -1.55 -1.05
C LEU A 126 1.64 -0.10 -0.64
N ARG A 127 0.77 0.37 0.25
CA ARG A 127 0.88 1.69 0.86
C ARG A 127 1.83 1.63 2.04
N ASP A 128 2.91 2.40 1.98
CA ASP A 128 3.78 2.63 3.13
C ASP A 128 3.13 3.67 4.07
N TYR A 129 2.71 3.23 5.25
CA TYR A 129 2.19 4.09 6.30
C TYR A 129 3.30 4.71 7.17
N GLY A 130 4.54 4.26 7.03
CA GLY A 130 5.71 4.77 7.75
C GLY A 130 6.33 6.01 7.12
N ILE A 131 5.83 6.44 5.95
CA ILE A 131 6.21 7.70 5.31
C ILE A 131 5.36 8.85 5.87
N TYR A 132 6.03 9.91 6.31
CA TYR A 132 5.38 11.16 6.70
C TYR A 132 5.89 12.33 5.83
N PRO A 133 5.00 13.13 5.22
CA PRO A 133 3.55 12.90 5.17
C PRO A 133 3.21 11.59 4.44
N ILE A 134 2.02 11.05 4.69
CA ILE A 134 1.52 9.79 4.12
C ILE A 134 1.29 10.00 2.62
N ASN A 135 2.39 10.05 1.88
CA ASN A 135 2.41 10.22 0.44
C ASN A 135 1.86 8.92 -0.11
N GLY A 136 0.67 8.97 -0.70
CA GLY A 136 0.01 7.82 -1.33
C GLY A 136 0.77 7.25 -2.54
N SER A 137 2.06 7.53 -2.66
CA SER A 137 2.95 6.92 -3.63
C SER A 137 3.20 5.46 -3.23
N SER A 138 2.74 4.57 -4.08
CA SER A 138 3.26 3.21 -4.24
C SER A 138 4.79 3.19 -4.13
N LEU A 139 5.34 2.16 -3.50
CA LEU A 139 6.78 1.95 -3.45
C LEU A 139 7.34 1.90 -4.88
N GLN A 140 8.53 2.46 -5.07
CA GLN A 140 9.21 2.47 -6.37
C GLN A 140 10.60 1.88 -6.28
N LEU A 141 11.36 2.26 -5.24
CA LEU A 141 12.69 1.75 -4.98
C LEU A 141 12.74 1.16 -3.57
N ILE A 142 13.16 -0.10 -3.47
CA ILE A 142 13.20 -0.84 -2.21
C ILE A 142 14.59 -1.39 -1.92
N GLN A 143 14.91 -1.43 -0.64
CA GLN A 143 15.99 -2.26 -0.12
C GLN A 143 15.36 -3.46 0.59
N ILE A 144 15.88 -4.65 0.30
CA ILE A 144 15.52 -5.89 0.96
C ILE A 144 16.65 -6.25 1.91
N VAL A 145 16.33 -6.40 3.19
CA VAL A 145 17.26 -6.84 4.23
C VAL A 145 16.93 -8.27 4.63
N ALA A 146 17.87 -9.18 4.38
CA ALA A 146 17.70 -10.58 4.72
C ALA A 146 18.18 -10.88 6.15
N TYR A 147 17.37 -11.61 6.91
CA TYR A 147 17.69 -12.11 8.24
C TYR A 147 17.57 -13.64 8.27
N VAL A 148 18.35 -14.25 9.14
CA VAL A 148 18.30 -15.70 9.39
C VAL A 148 18.02 -15.96 10.87
N GLN A 149 17.34 -17.06 11.14
CA GLN A 149 16.92 -17.48 12.48
C GLN A 149 17.06 -19.00 12.61
N ASN A 150 17.34 -19.45 13.83
CA ASN A 150 17.26 -20.86 14.21
C ASN A 150 16.25 -21.03 15.36
N GLY A 151 15.25 -21.89 15.17
CA GLY A 151 14.15 -22.09 16.09
C GLY A 151 13.46 -20.78 16.44
N SER A 152 13.28 -20.55 17.74
CA SER A 152 12.67 -19.33 18.30
C SER A 152 13.70 -18.28 18.74
N GLY A 153 14.94 -18.36 18.26
CA GLY A 153 15.99 -17.39 18.60
C GLY A 153 15.74 -15.99 18.01
N PRO A 154 16.56 -14.98 18.33
CA PRO A 154 16.47 -13.68 17.67
C PRO A 154 16.81 -13.77 16.18
N LEU A 155 16.32 -12.81 15.38
CA LEU A 155 16.81 -12.60 14.02
C LEU A 155 18.30 -12.23 14.06
N SER A 156 19.05 -12.68 13.05
CA SER A 156 20.47 -12.31 12.90
C SER A 156 20.67 -10.79 12.86
N PRO A 157 21.84 -10.25 13.27
CA PRO A 157 22.17 -8.85 13.02
C PRO A 157 22.13 -8.49 11.52
N ILE A 158 21.93 -7.21 11.22
CA ILE A 158 22.04 -6.69 9.84
C ILE A 158 23.47 -6.88 9.34
N ASN A 159 23.60 -7.45 8.15
CA ASN A 159 24.86 -7.56 7.42
C ASN A 159 24.72 -6.84 6.07
N PRO A 160 25.61 -5.90 5.70
CA PRO A 160 25.58 -5.22 4.40
C PRO A 160 25.55 -6.19 3.20
N ASN A 161 26.23 -7.33 3.29
CA ASN A 161 26.21 -8.37 2.24
C ASN A 161 24.85 -9.08 2.10
N CYS A 162 23.95 -8.87 3.07
CA CYS A 162 22.58 -9.36 3.08
C CYS A 162 21.56 -8.26 2.82
N THR A 163 22.00 -7.21 2.12
CA THR A 163 21.13 -6.17 1.62
C THR A 163 21.18 -6.18 0.10
N VAL A 164 20.01 -6.22 -0.53
CA VAL A 164 19.84 -6.13 -1.99
C VAL A 164 18.80 -5.08 -2.32
N GLN A 165 18.78 -4.63 -3.57
CA GLN A 165 17.89 -3.57 -4.02
C GLN A 165 17.11 -4.02 -5.25
N SER A 166 15.88 -3.53 -5.35
CA SER A 166 15.07 -3.70 -6.55
C SER A 166 14.21 -2.46 -6.78
N GLU A 167 13.94 -2.18 -8.04
CA GLU A 167 13.13 -1.05 -8.49
C GLU A 167 11.97 -1.53 -9.34
N LEU A 168 10.82 -0.88 -9.19
CA LEU A 168 9.70 -1.04 -10.11
C LEU A 168 10.07 -0.39 -11.45
N TYR A 169 9.93 -1.14 -12.55
CA TYR A 169 10.16 -0.63 -13.89
C TYR A 169 9.17 0.48 -14.25
N ARG A 170 9.67 1.73 -14.26
CA ARG A 170 8.92 2.95 -14.59
C ARG A 170 9.65 3.76 -15.68
N PRO A 171 9.53 3.40 -16.97
CA PRO A 171 10.25 4.09 -18.03
C PRO A 171 9.75 5.54 -18.21
N ALA A 172 10.65 6.40 -18.70
CA ALA A 172 10.28 7.69 -19.29
C ALA A 172 9.49 7.42 -20.57
N VAL A 173 8.31 8.02 -20.69
CA VAL A 173 7.45 7.85 -21.87
C VAL A 173 6.85 9.17 -22.29
N CYS A 174 6.51 10.05 -21.35
CA CYS A 174 5.91 11.32 -21.69
C CYS A 174 6.85 12.18 -22.54
N SER A 175 6.33 12.76 -23.61
CA SER A 175 7.02 13.76 -24.42
C SER A 175 6.44 15.16 -24.24
N SER A 176 5.13 15.30 -24.07
CA SER A 176 4.46 16.58 -23.83
C SER A 176 3.00 16.40 -23.41
N ALA A 177 2.40 17.47 -22.89
CA ALA A 177 0.96 17.64 -22.76
C ALA A 177 0.50 19.04 -23.21
N SER A 178 -0.76 19.17 -23.58
CA SER A 178 -1.41 20.44 -23.91
C SER A 178 -2.85 20.47 -23.39
N ILE A 179 -3.38 21.68 -23.18
CA ILE A 179 -4.75 21.90 -22.72
C ILE A 179 -5.43 23.00 -23.55
N SER A 180 -6.70 22.83 -23.89
CA SER A 180 -7.45 23.75 -24.76
C SER A 180 -7.80 25.10 -24.12
N GLY A 181 -7.63 25.24 -22.81
CA GLY A 181 -7.98 26.42 -22.03
C GLY A 181 -7.57 26.23 -20.57
N ASN A 182 -7.80 27.24 -19.74
CA ASN A 182 -7.37 27.25 -18.34
C ASN A 182 -8.53 27.36 -17.33
N ILE A 183 -9.77 27.42 -17.80
CA ILE A 183 -10.97 27.47 -16.95
C ILE A 183 -11.96 26.41 -17.45
N LEU A 184 -12.35 25.50 -16.56
CA LEU A 184 -13.38 24.49 -16.79
C LEU A 184 -14.74 25.03 -16.34
N THR A 185 -15.72 25.08 -17.24
CA THR A 185 -17.07 25.62 -16.96
C THR A 185 -18.15 24.57 -17.22
N PRO A 186 -19.37 24.73 -16.68
CA PRO A 186 -20.49 23.80 -16.93
C PRO A 186 -20.84 23.60 -18.42
N THR A 187 -20.54 24.60 -19.27
CA THR A 187 -20.87 24.59 -20.71
C THR A 187 -19.66 24.38 -21.61
N GLN A 188 -18.45 24.48 -21.08
CA GLN A 188 -17.21 24.37 -21.85
C GLN A 188 -16.26 23.35 -21.20
N PRO A 189 -16.20 22.11 -21.72
CA PRO A 189 -15.23 21.13 -21.29
C PRO A 189 -13.81 21.54 -21.71
N LEU A 190 -12.80 21.00 -21.03
CA LEU A 190 -11.40 21.14 -21.42
C LEU A 190 -10.93 19.89 -22.15
N LEU A 191 -10.12 20.10 -23.19
CA LEU A 191 -9.44 19.02 -23.90
C LEU A 191 -7.99 18.98 -23.44
N ILE A 192 -7.57 17.87 -22.84
CA ILE A 192 -6.18 17.64 -22.42
C ILE A 192 -5.57 16.58 -23.32
N THR A 193 -4.53 16.93 -24.06
CA THR A 193 -3.80 15.99 -24.91
C THR A 193 -2.48 15.60 -24.25
N ILE A 194 -2.18 14.32 -24.17
CA ILE A 194 -0.87 13.82 -23.74
C ILE A 194 -0.21 13.05 -24.89
N ASN A 195 1.10 13.23 -25.03
CA ASN A 195 1.90 12.60 -26.07
C ASN A 195 3.02 11.77 -25.44
N GLY A 196 3.20 10.54 -25.91
CA GLY A 196 4.23 9.63 -25.44
C GLY A 196 5.25 9.28 -26.52
N THR A 197 6.40 8.76 -26.10
CA THR A 197 7.41 8.09 -26.93
C THR A 197 7.82 6.82 -26.18
N PRO A 198 7.21 5.66 -26.48
CA PRO A 198 7.50 4.43 -25.76
C PRO A 198 8.95 3.97 -26.04
N PRO A 199 9.60 3.28 -25.09
CA PRO A 199 10.90 2.64 -25.31
C PRO A 199 10.88 1.68 -26.51
N ALA A 200 12.04 1.51 -27.14
CA ALA A 200 12.19 0.60 -28.27
C ALA A 200 11.68 -0.82 -27.91
N GLY A 201 10.90 -1.42 -28.82
CA GLY A 201 10.30 -2.75 -28.61
C GLY A 201 9.01 -2.75 -27.79
N THR A 202 8.49 -1.58 -27.39
CA THR A 202 7.20 -1.45 -26.69
C THR A 202 6.26 -0.50 -27.42
N THR A 203 4.96 -0.67 -27.17
CA THR A 203 3.89 0.22 -27.67
C THR A 203 2.99 0.68 -26.52
N ILE A 204 2.34 1.84 -26.65
CA ILE A 204 1.39 2.33 -25.64
C ILE A 204 0.06 1.59 -25.78
N THR A 205 -0.38 0.89 -24.74
CA THR A 205 -1.65 0.14 -24.71
C THR A 205 -2.79 0.88 -24.02
N SER A 206 -2.49 1.83 -23.13
CA SER A 206 -3.48 2.72 -22.55
C SER A 206 -2.86 4.06 -22.14
N PHE A 207 -3.71 5.09 -22.12
CA PHE A 207 -3.38 6.42 -21.64
C PHE A 207 -4.14 6.65 -20.33
N THR A 208 -3.49 7.25 -19.34
CA THR A 208 -4.09 7.57 -18.05
C THR A 208 -3.85 9.04 -17.71
N LEU A 209 -4.88 9.72 -17.26
CA LEU A 209 -4.82 11.08 -16.73
C LEU A 209 -5.20 11.05 -15.25
N GLY A 210 -4.27 11.39 -14.37
CA GLY A 210 -4.52 11.52 -12.93
C GLY A 210 -4.76 12.97 -12.52
N PHE A 211 -5.66 13.19 -11.55
CA PHE A 211 -6.07 14.52 -11.12
C PHE A 211 -5.62 14.83 -9.69
N TYR A 212 -5.12 16.05 -9.47
CA TYR A 212 -4.52 16.48 -8.21
C TYR A 212 -5.06 17.86 -7.81
N ASN A 213 -5.14 18.09 -6.51
CA ASN A 213 -5.71 19.26 -5.87
C ASN A 213 -4.59 20.23 -5.47
N GLU A 214 -4.42 21.32 -6.23
CA GLU A 214 -3.42 22.35 -5.95
C GLU A 214 -3.80 23.23 -4.74
N ASP A 215 -5.05 23.16 -4.28
CA ASP A 215 -5.48 23.80 -3.02
C ASP A 215 -5.11 22.95 -1.78
N ASN A 216 -4.70 21.69 -1.98
CA ASN A 216 -4.36 20.74 -0.93
C ASN A 216 -2.98 20.12 -1.17
N LEU A 217 -1.94 20.77 -0.67
CA LEU A 217 -0.55 20.37 -0.91
C LEU A 217 0.02 19.50 0.23
N TYR A 218 1.02 18.67 -0.08
CA TYR A 218 1.79 17.93 0.94
C TYR A 218 2.73 18.85 1.73
N PRO A 219 2.72 18.86 3.08
CA PRO A 219 3.69 19.64 3.85
C PRO A 219 5.13 19.07 3.74
N PRO A 220 6.19 19.88 3.91
CA PRO A 220 6.18 21.33 4.12
C PRO A 220 6.23 22.13 2.79
N PRO A 221 5.52 23.28 2.70
CA PRO A 221 5.76 24.28 1.65
C PRO A 221 7.22 24.75 1.71
N PRO A 222 7.84 25.23 0.61
CA PRO A 222 7.23 25.77 -0.62
C PRO A 222 7.28 24.84 -1.84
N VAL A 223 7.83 23.63 -1.72
CA VAL A 223 7.93 22.64 -2.82
C VAL A 223 7.04 21.45 -2.51
N SER A 224 5.76 21.74 -2.35
CA SER A 224 4.75 20.77 -1.93
C SER A 224 3.96 20.30 -3.14
N ASN A 225 4.06 19.01 -3.48
CA ASN A 225 3.25 18.42 -4.54
C ASN A 225 1.76 18.47 -4.17
N ALA A 226 0.91 18.70 -5.16
CA ALA A 226 -0.54 18.58 -5.00
C ALA A 226 -0.94 17.17 -4.60
N LYS A 227 -1.88 17.05 -3.66
CA LYS A 227 -2.42 15.75 -3.27
C LYS A 227 -3.38 15.23 -4.33
N PRO A 228 -3.47 13.91 -4.52
CA PRO A 228 -4.48 13.32 -5.42
C PRO A 228 -5.89 13.67 -4.94
N ILE A 229 -6.80 13.91 -5.88
CA ILE A 229 -8.24 14.09 -5.60
C ILE A 229 -8.86 12.72 -5.39
N TYR A 230 -9.63 12.53 -4.32
CA TYR A 230 -10.28 11.26 -4.03
C TYR A 230 -11.80 11.34 -4.15
N TYR A 231 -12.35 10.33 -4.81
CA TYR A 231 -13.78 10.05 -4.86
C TYR A 231 -14.01 8.55 -4.65
N ASN A 232 -14.98 8.20 -3.81
CA ASN A 232 -15.30 6.84 -3.41
C ASN A 232 -14.08 6.06 -2.89
N GLY A 233 -13.21 6.72 -2.12
CA GLY A 233 -12.00 6.15 -1.53
C GLY A 233 -10.86 5.88 -2.52
N GLN A 234 -10.97 6.32 -3.77
CA GLN A 234 -9.98 6.09 -4.83
C GLN A 234 -9.48 7.40 -5.43
N HIS A 235 -8.22 7.41 -5.87
CA HIS A 235 -7.69 8.52 -6.68
C HIS A 235 -8.50 8.65 -7.96
N TYR A 236 -9.01 9.85 -8.22
CA TYR A 236 -9.70 10.14 -9.47
C TYR A 236 -8.73 10.15 -10.65
N ILE A 237 -8.89 9.16 -11.51
CA ILE A 237 -8.12 8.97 -12.74
C ILE A 237 -9.06 8.63 -13.89
N ILE A 238 -8.69 9.03 -15.10
CA ILE A 238 -9.34 8.58 -16.34
C ILE A 238 -8.34 7.70 -17.08
N THR A 239 -8.70 6.46 -17.37
CA THR A 239 -7.88 5.54 -18.18
C THR A 239 -8.64 5.13 -19.42
N VAL A 240 -7.96 5.21 -20.57
CA VAL A 240 -8.52 4.87 -21.87
C VAL A 240 -7.61 3.88 -22.59
N PRO A 241 -8.13 2.77 -23.12
CA PRO A 241 -7.37 1.88 -23.99
C PRO A 241 -6.91 2.60 -25.25
N ASN A 242 -5.72 2.28 -25.73
CA ASN A 242 -5.26 2.74 -27.04
C ASN A 242 -5.84 1.83 -28.13
N PRO A 243 -6.72 2.32 -29.01
CA PRO A 243 -7.30 1.48 -30.06
C PRO A 243 -6.28 1.10 -31.14
N ASN A 244 -5.17 1.84 -31.28
CA ASN A 244 -4.14 1.60 -32.30
C ASN A 244 -2.72 1.67 -31.70
N PRO A 245 -2.30 0.70 -30.86
CA PRO A 245 -1.02 0.73 -30.15
C PRO A 245 0.22 0.87 -31.05
N SER A 246 0.17 0.35 -32.27
CA SER A 246 1.31 0.34 -33.20
C SER A 246 1.63 1.71 -33.82
N THR A 247 0.65 2.62 -33.86
CA THR A 247 0.80 3.89 -34.60
C THR A 247 0.38 5.11 -33.80
N ASN A 248 -0.36 4.94 -32.70
CA ASN A 248 -0.87 6.06 -31.92
C ASN A 248 -0.12 6.19 -30.59
N ASN A 249 0.58 7.31 -30.42
CA ASN A 249 1.25 7.66 -29.18
C ASN A 249 0.65 8.90 -28.50
N SER A 250 -0.55 9.32 -28.92
CA SER A 250 -1.23 10.50 -28.41
C SER A 250 -2.67 10.20 -28.03
N TYR A 251 -3.19 10.89 -27.02
CA TYR A 251 -4.61 10.85 -26.70
C TYR A 251 -5.10 12.17 -26.14
N THR A 252 -6.30 12.59 -26.57
CA THR A 252 -7.00 13.77 -26.07
C THR A 252 -8.17 13.35 -25.18
N PHE A 253 -8.07 13.67 -23.90
CA PHE A 253 -9.13 13.51 -22.91
C PHE A 253 -10.08 14.69 -22.97
N THR A 254 -11.38 14.42 -22.88
CA THR A 254 -12.40 15.43 -22.60
C THR A 254 -12.66 15.44 -21.10
N VAL A 255 -12.38 16.56 -20.45
CA VAL A 255 -12.61 16.78 -19.02
C VAL A 255 -13.86 17.63 -18.84
N ASN A 256 -14.85 17.11 -18.11
CA ASN A 256 -16.12 17.80 -17.87
C ASN A 256 -16.17 18.39 -16.47
N TYR A 257 -16.89 19.52 -16.35
CA TYR A 257 -17.06 20.22 -15.08
C TYR A 257 -17.70 19.36 -13.99
N ASN A 258 -18.75 18.61 -14.32
CA ASN A 258 -19.51 17.81 -13.34
C ASN A 258 -18.70 16.64 -12.75
N ASP A 259 -17.63 16.21 -13.43
CA ASP A 259 -16.78 15.11 -12.94
C ASP A 259 -15.89 15.56 -11.77
N LEU A 260 -15.56 16.86 -11.73
CA LEU A 260 -14.62 17.48 -10.80
C LEU A 260 -15.27 18.46 -9.82
N ASN A 261 -16.43 19.04 -10.16
CA ASN A 261 -17.18 19.93 -9.26
C ASN A 261 -17.92 19.12 -8.18
N ARG A 262 -17.15 18.48 -7.31
CA ARG A 262 -17.63 17.71 -6.16
C ARG A 262 -16.57 17.68 -5.05
N PRO A 263 -16.98 17.47 -3.80
CA PRO A 263 -16.08 17.40 -2.65
C PRO A 263 -14.95 16.40 -2.80
N ASP A 264 -13.70 16.82 -2.54
CA ASP A 264 -12.52 15.97 -2.47
C ASP A 264 -12.43 15.28 -1.09
N GLU A 265 -12.60 13.96 -1.08
CA GLU A 265 -12.55 13.14 0.15
C GLU A 265 -11.18 13.17 0.82
N ASN A 266 -10.12 13.45 0.05
CA ASN A 266 -8.75 13.59 0.55
C ASN A 266 -8.46 15.00 1.09
N TRP A 267 -9.47 15.87 1.13
CA TRP A 267 -9.38 17.25 1.63
C TRP A 267 -10.54 17.64 2.55
N ASN A 268 -10.97 16.71 3.41
CA ASN A 268 -12.08 16.91 4.34
C ASN A 268 -13.36 17.37 3.61
N TYR A 269 -13.62 16.81 2.42
CA TYR A 269 -14.80 17.12 1.61
C TYR A 269 -14.91 18.60 1.19
N GLN A 270 -13.77 19.28 1.01
CA GLN A 270 -13.74 20.60 0.40
C GLN A 270 -13.77 20.51 -1.13
N TYR A 271 -14.31 21.54 -1.79
CA TYR A 271 -14.36 21.61 -3.25
C TYR A 271 -13.01 22.07 -3.80
N PRO A 272 -12.33 21.28 -4.65
CA PRO A 272 -11.10 21.70 -5.29
C PRO A 272 -11.41 22.71 -6.41
N ILE A 273 -10.65 23.81 -6.46
CA ILE A 273 -10.77 24.87 -7.47
C ILE A 273 -9.57 24.86 -8.39
N ASN A 274 -8.36 24.76 -7.83
CA ASN A 274 -7.12 24.70 -8.60
C ASN A 274 -6.74 23.23 -8.81
N ILE A 275 -6.70 22.81 -10.07
CA ILE A 275 -6.46 21.41 -10.45
C ILE A 275 -5.18 21.33 -11.27
N SER A 276 -4.37 20.34 -10.95
CA SER A 276 -3.33 19.85 -11.85
C SER A 276 -3.62 18.44 -12.30
N THR A 277 -3.09 18.08 -13.46
CA THR A 277 -3.18 16.74 -14.02
C THR A 277 -1.80 16.19 -14.32
N GLY A 278 -1.68 14.87 -14.32
CA GLY A 278 -0.48 14.16 -14.78
C GLY A 278 -0.83 13.07 -15.77
N GLY A 279 -0.17 13.08 -16.92
CA GLY A 279 -0.29 12.03 -17.95
C GLY A 279 0.62 10.83 -17.69
N TYR A 280 0.07 9.62 -17.88
CA TYR A 280 0.76 8.34 -17.73
C TYR A 280 0.40 7.38 -18.87
N PHE A 281 1.25 6.37 -19.08
CA PHE A 281 1.14 5.42 -20.19
C PHE A 281 1.37 3.99 -19.68
N THR A 282 0.48 3.07 -20.06
CA THR A 282 0.71 1.63 -19.92
C THR A 282 1.29 1.10 -21.23
N LEU A 283 2.27 0.21 -21.13
CA LEU A 283 2.99 -0.35 -22.25
C LEU A 283 2.57 -1.80 -22.54
N SER A 284 2.81 -2.26 -23.76
CA SER A 284 2.51 -3.62 -24.23
C SER A 284 3.24 -4.72 -23.45
N ASP A 285 4.34 -4.36 -22.82
CA ASP A 285 5.15 -5.25 -22.01
C ASP A 285 4.77 -5.19 -20.52
N SER A 286 3.61 -4.59 -20.20
CA SER A 286 3.08 -4.32 -18.85
C SER A 286 3.86 -3.31 -18.02
N GLY A 287 4.82 -2.60 -18.63
CA GLY A 287 5.43 -1.42 -18.02
C GLY A 287 4.43 -0.28 -17.83
N PHE A 288 4.68 0.57 -16.83
CA PHE A 288 3.87 1.76 -16.56
C PHE A 288 4.79 2.97 -16.43
N SER A 289 4.49 4.07 -17.12
CA SER A 289 5.42 5.21 -17.19
C SER A 289 5.66 5.85 -15.81
N ARG A 290 6.85 6.43 -15.62
CA ARG A 290 7.10 7.33 -14.47
C ARG A 290 6.31 8.64 -14.63
N PRO A 291 6.03 9.38 -13.54
CA PRO A 291 5.52 10.75 -13.63
C PRO A 291 6.57 11.66 -14.29
N GLU A 292 6.14 12.54 -15.19
CA GLU A 292 7.03 13.50 -15.86
C GLU A 292 6.37 14.88 -15.91
N ALA A 293 7.09 15.91 -15.48
CA ALA A 293 6.56 17.27 -15.35
C ALA A 293 5.98 17.82 -16.67
N GLN A 294 6.55 17.42 -17.82
CA GLN A 294 6.08 17.83 -19.15
C GLN A 294 4.74 17.20 -19.57
N CYS A 295 4.24 16.21 -18.82
CA CYS A 295 2.86 15.70 -18.94
C CYS A 295 1.92 16.33 -17.90
N GLY A 296 2.39 17.36 -17.20
CA GLY A 296 1.60 18.15 -16.28
C GLY A 296 0.81 19.24 -17.01
N THR A 297 -0.46 19.42 -16.67
CA THR A 297 -1.22 20.62 -17.04
C THR A 297 -2.00 21.14 -15.84
N THR A 298 -2.36 22.42 -15.84
CA THR A 298 -3.15 23.04 -14.76
C THR A 298 -4.33 23.81 -15.32
N PHE A 299 -5.42 23.87 -14.56
CA PHE A 299 -6.60 24.67 -14.86
C PHE A 299 -7.39 24.96 -13.58
N THR A 300 -8.34 25.88 -13.67
CA THR A 300 -9.26 26.19 -12.58
C THR A 300 -10.68 25.75 -12.90
N LEU A 301 -11.42 25.31 -11.89
CA LEU A 301 -12.87 25.20 -12.02
C LEU A 301 -13.47 26.59 -11.90
N GLN A 302 -14.42 26.92 -12.77
CA GLN A 302 -15.29 28.06 -12.53
C GLN A 302 -15.97 27.84 -11.18
N ALA A 303 -15.83 28.79 -10.25
CA ALA A 303 -16.65 28.77 -9.06
C ALA A 303 -18.12 28.83 -9.50
N GLY A 304 -18.84 27.72 -9.37
CA GLY A 304 -20.29 27.75 -9.38
C GLY A 304 -20.80 28.63 -8.23
N ASN A 305 -22.11 28.74 -8.04
CA ASN A 305 -22.64 29.19 -6.75
C ASN A 305 -22.34 28.14 -5.66
N VAL A 306 -21.06 27.91 -5.38
CA VAL A 306 -20.55 27.18 -4.24
C VAL A 306 -21.01 28.00 -3.04
N PRO A 307 -21.82 27.44 -2.11
CA PRO A 307 -22.09 28.13 -0.87
C PRO A 307 -20.73 28.48 -0.28
N THR A 308 -20.45 29.77 -0.15
CA THR A 308 -19.27 30.25 0.56
C THR A 308 -19.23 29.49 1.89
N PRO A 309 -18.09 28.92 2.32
CA PRO A 309 -17.99 28.39 3.67
C PRO A 309 -18.21 29.56 4.61
N THR A 310 -19.45 29.76 5.06
CA THR A 310 -19.73 30.65 6.18
C THR A 310 -19.10 29.97 7.37
N THR A 311 -18.01 30.53 7.87
CA THR A 311 -17.50 30.25 9.20
C THR A 311 -18.69 30.24 10.15
N PRO A 312 -19.09 29.11 10.76
CA PRO A 312 -20.19 29.14 11.69
C PRO A 312 -19.77 30.01 12.86
N ALA A 313 -20.49 31.12 13.08
CA ALA A 313 -20.49 31.75 14.39
C ALA A 313 -20.83 30.65 15.40
N ALA A 314 -20.11 30.59 16.52
CA ALA A 314 -20.27 29.57 17.55
C ALA A 314 -21.74 29.48 17.99
N GLY A 315 -22.46 28.55 17.37
CA GLY A 315 -23.86 28.20 17.63
C GLY A 315 -23.92 26.78 18.18
N PRO A 316 -25.04 26.41 18.83
CA PRO A 316 -25.14 25.16 19.55
C PRO A 316 -24.93 23.97 18.61
N THR A 317 -24.17 22.98 19.10
CA THR A 317 -23.81 21.75 18.41
C THR A 317 -25.02 21.15 17.68
N PRO A 318 -24.97 20.96 16.34
CA PRO A 318 -26.02 20.26 15.62
C PRO A 318 -26.08 18.81 16.10
N THR A 319 -27.24 18.37 16.56
CA THR A 319 -27.53 16.94 16.78
C THR A 319 -27.62 16.27 15.41
N ILE A 320 -26.65 15.42 15.11
CA ILE A 320 -26.63 14.56 13.91
C ILE A 320 -27.90 13.69 13.94
N PRO A 321 -28.71 13.63 12.87
CA PRO A 321 -29.82 12.69 12.79
C PRO A 321 -29.31 11.25 12.94
N PRO A 322 -30.05 10.33 13.58
CA PRO A 322 -29.61 8.94 13.71
C PRO A 322 -29.32 8.32 12.33
N PRO A 323 -28.27 7.49 12.19
CA PRO A 323 -27.88 6.90 10.90
C PRO A 323 -29.01 6.04 10.33
N ALA A 324 -29.37 6.28 9.07
CA ALA A 324 -30.40 5.56 8.32
C ALA A 324 -29.81 4.87 7.07
N TRP A 325 -30.45 3.77 6.64
CA TRP A 325 -30.09 3.03 5.43
C TRP A 325 -30.87 3.59 4.24
N HIS A 326 -30.19 3.84 3.12
CA HIS A 326 -30.77 4.40 1.89
C HIS A 326 -30.56 3.47 0.69
N SER A 327 -31.53 3.41 -0.21
CA SER A 327 -31.39 2.76 -1.54
C SER A 327 -30.73 3.71 -2.56
N PRO A 328 -30.18 3.21 -3.69
CA PRO A 328 -29.59 4.01 -4.77
C PRO A 328 -30.46 5.11 -5.36
N ASP A 329 -31.79 5.00 -5.22
CA ASP A 329 -32.78 6.01 -5.63
C ASP A 329 -33.15 6.99 -4.49
N GLY A 330 -32.51 6.88 -3.32
CA GLY A 330 -32.61 7.83 -2.21
C GLY A 330 -33.69 7.52 -1.17
N GLN A 331 -34.47 6.45 -1.32
CA GLN A 331 -35.50 6.09 -0.33
C GLN A 331 -34.90 5.48 0.95
N ILE A 332 -35.55 5.69 2.09
CA ILE A 332 -35.15 5.07 3.37
C ILE A 332 -35.56 3.60 3.36
N CYS A 333 -34.57 2.71 3.50
CA CYS A 333 -34.81 1.27 3.62
C CYS A 333 -35.37 0.94 5.00
N ASN A 334 -36.50 0.23 5.06
CA ASN A 334 -37.16 -0.21 6.29
C ASN A 334 -37.84 -1.58 6.12
N ASP A 335 -38.29 -2.14 7.24
CA ASP A 335 -38.84 -3.50 7.37
C ASP A 335 -40.17 -3.71 6.60
N ASN A 336 -40.80 -2.65 6.06
CA ASN A 336 -42.02 -2.75 5.25
C ASN A 336 -41.72 -2.89 3.74
N ASN A 337 -40.57 -2.41 3.27
CA ASN A 337 -40.24 -2.33 1.85
C ASN A 337 -39.11 -3.29 1.43
N TYR A 338 -38.34 -3.82 2.39
CA TYR A 338 -37.15 -4.67 2.13
C TYR A 338 -37.01 -5.81 3.16
N ILE A 339 -36.38 -6.93 2.77
CA ILE A 339 -36.10 -8.06 3.68
C ILE A 339 -34.87 -7.72 4.55
N VAL A 340 -35.00 -7.92 5.87
CA VAL A 340 -33.95 -7.64 6.88
C VAL A 340 -33.00 -8.83 7.03
N TYR A 341 -31.69 -8.55 7.05
CA TYR A 341 -30.62 -9.48 7.41
C TYR A 341 -29.83 -8.94 8.61
N TYR A 342 -29.39 -9.83 9.49
CA TYR A 342 -28.65 -9.49 10.70
C TYR A 342 -27.15 -9.79 10.51
N THR A 343 -26.27 -8.85 10.85
CA THR A 343 -24.80 -9.00 10.70
C THR A 343 -24.10 -9.61 11.92
N GLY A 344 -24.87 -10.14 12.89
CA GLY A 344 -24.34 -10.85 14.07
C GLY A 344 -24.40 -12.38 13.90
N THR A 345 -23.46 -13.09 14.51
CA THR A 345 -23.38 -14.58 14.49
C THR A 345 -24.59 -15.27 15.12
N ASP A 346 -25.42 -14.55 15.87
CA ASP A 346 -26.62 -15.07 16.56
C ASP A 346 -27.94 -14.79 15.84
N CYS A 347 -27.96 -13.97 14.77
CA CYS A 347 -29.17 -13.56 14.03
C CYS A 347 -30.31 -12.98 14.90
N THR A 348 -30.04 -12.58 16.14
CA THR A 348 -31.05 -12.09 17.10
C THR A 348 -30.87 -10.63 17.50
N ASN A 349 -29.83 -9.97 16.98
CA ASN A 349 -29.49 -8.60 17.35
C ASN A 349 -30.55 -7.60 16.84
N THR A 350 -31.27 -6.95 17.77
CA THR A 350 -32.31 -5.96 17.47
C THR A 350 -31.77 -4.55 17.22
N ASN A 351 -30.45 -4.35 17.32
CA ASN A 351 -29.80 -3.06 17.08
C ASN A 351 -29.93 -2.64 15.61
N PRO A 352 -30.55 -1.48 15.30
CA PRO A 352 -30.71 -0.99 13.92
C PRO A 352 -29.39 -0.77 13.16
N ALA A 353 -28.29 -0.53 13.90
CA ALA A 353 -26.97 -0.32 13.33
C ALA A 353 -26.37 -1.59 12.68
N ASP A 354 -26.88 -2.77 13.02
CA ASP A 354 -26.38 -4.10 12.63
C ASP A 354 -27.35 -4.84 11.69
N LYS A 355 -28.23 -4.09 11.01
CA LYS A 355 -29.19 -4.60 10.02
C LYS A 355 -28.71 -4.30 8.59
N SER A 356 -28.92 -5.23 7.67
CA SER A 356 -28.72 -5.08 6.21
C SER A 356 -30.03 -5.38 5.48
N TYR A 357 -30.28 -4.79 4.30
CA TYR A 357 -31.57 -4.88 3.60
C TYR A 357 -31.41 -5.36 2.13
N SER A 358 -32.26 -6.29 1.65
CA SER A 358 -32.24 -6.79 0.26
C SER A 358 -33.63 -6.91 -0.39
N VAL A 359 -33.66 -7.03 -1.73
CA VAL A 359 -34.87 -7.20 -2.57
C VAL A 359 -35.28 -8.67 -2.76
N LYS A 360 -36.57 -8.89 -2.98
CA LYS A 360 -37.33 -10.15 -2.80
C LYS A 360 -36.94 -11.37 -3.66
N ASP A 361 -36.05 -11.26 -4.65
CA ASP A 361 -35.81 -12.34 -5.63
C ASP A 361 -34.38 -12.89 -5.68
N PHE A 362 -33.64 -12.83 -4.56
CA PHE A 362 -32.34 -13.49 -4.45
C PHE A 362 -32.42 -14.71 -3.51
N THR A 363 -32.29 -15.92 -4.04
CA THR A 363 -32.18 -17.15 -3.25
C THR A 363 -30.72 -17.32 -2.80
N PRO A 364 -30.40 -17.28 -1.49
CA PRO A 364 -29.03 -17.20 -1.01
C PRO A 364 -28.35 -18.58 -1.00
N GLN A 365 -27.12 -18.67 -1.50
CA GLN A 365 -26.16 -19.67 -1.03
C GLN A 365 -25.30 -19.00 0.05
N GLY A 366 -25.46 -19.45 1.30
CA GLY A 366 -24.60 -19.08 2.42
C GLY A 366 -25.05 -17.82 3.16
N GLN A 367 -25.44 -17.99 4.41
CA GLN A 367 -25.69 -16.88 5.34
C GLN A 367 -24.35 -16.23 5.70
N CYS A 368 -24.33 -14.88 5.73
CA CYS A 368 -23.18 -13.96 5.90
C CYS A 368 -22.54 -13.53 4.57
N SER A 369 -22.68 -12.23 4.24
CA SER A 369 -22.04 -11.58 3.10
C SER A 369 -21.29 -10.35 3.61
N ASP A 370 -19.97 -10.47 3.77
CA ASP A 370 -19.09 -9.45 4.36
C ASP A 370 -18.82 -8.26 3.42
N ASN A 371 -19.38 -8.32 2.20
CA ASN A 371 -19.12 -7.41 1.09
C ASN A 371 -20.28 -6.43 0.81
N GLY A 372 -21.32 -6.41 1.65
CA GLY A 372 -22.42 -5.46 1.50
C GLY A 372 -23.19 -5.61 0.18
N THR A 373 -23.30 -6.81 -0.38
CA THR A 373 -24.14 -7.04 -1.57
C THR A 373 -25.63 -7.09 -1.19
N GLY A 374 -26.15 -5.93 -0.84
CA GLY A 374 -27.57 -5.59 -0.72
C GLY A 374 -27.72 -4.14 -1.15
N LYS A 375 -28.77 -3.81 -1.93
CA LYS A 375 -28.93 -2.48 -2.57
C LYS A 375 -29.30 -1.36 -1.59
N CYS A 376 -28.91 -1.43 -0.32
CA CYS A 376 -29.06 -0.33 0.63
C CYS A 376 -27.68 -0.02 1.24
N PHE A 377 -27.30 1.25 1.31
CA PHE A 377 -26.05 1.73 1.91
C PHE A 377 -26.35 2.65 3.08
N ARG A 378 -25.48 2.65 4.09
CA ARG A 378 -25.63 3.45 5.30
C ARG A 378 -24.94 4.80 5.11
N VAL A 379 -25.69 5.87 5.29
CA VAL A 379 -25.12 7.22 5.37
C VAL A 379 -24.76 7.47 6.83
N ALA A 380 -23.49 7.80 7.10
CA ALA A 380 -22.98 8.05 8.44
C ALA A 380 -23.46 9.38 9.01
#